data_AF-C0PTS8-F1
#
_entry.id   AF-C0PTS8-F1
#
_cell.length_a   1.000
_cell.length_b   1.000
_cell.length_c   1.000
_cell.angle_alpha   90.00
_cell.angle_beta   90.00
_cell.angle_gamma   90.00
#
_symmetry.space_group_name_H-M   'P 1'
#
loop_
_entity.id
_entity.type
_entity.pdbx_description
1 polymer ?
#
loop_
_entity_poly.entity_id
_entity_poly.type
_entity_poly.pdbx_seq_one_letter_code
_entity_poly.pdbx_strand_id
1 'polypeptide(L)'
;MAFSMGTTATLSHSGQPSVSSISSTASISYPRSSSLHIVTVPWKRSDGYRAFSTKLNMNQRSYKGSLKVTCESTLNMAASTEWMQKTFSLPPFKRGCHIITRYIYEAVPEISQFEVGLANLFILHTSASLTINENASSDVPLDMEDALNRIVPEGNNYRHLDEGYDDMPAHVKASMMGCSLTIPVTAGRFHLGIWQGIWLNEHRDYGGPRRICITLEGKKKADTRKYT
;
A
#
# COMPACT_ATOMS: atom_id res chain seq x y z
N MET A 1 -26.26 22.81 40.05
CA MET A 1 -25.79 21.71 39.20
C MET A 1 -24.42 21.31 39.72
N ALA A 2 -24.24 20.10 40.23
CA ALA A 2 -22.92 19.61 40.64
C ALA A 2 -22.56 18.45 39.71
N PHE A 3 -21.46 18.60 38.96
CA PHE A 3 -20.90 17.53 38.15
C PHE A 3 -19.74 16.92 38.94
N SER A 4 -19.79 15.62 39.21
CA SER A 4 -18.64 14.85 39.69
C SER A 4 -18.28 13.84 38.60
N MET A 5 -17.04 13.91 38.11
CA MET A 5 -16.50 12.99 37.12
C MET A 5 -15.40 12.16 37.77
N GLY A 6 -15.59 10.85 37.82
CA GLY A 6 -14.54 9.89 38.14
C GLY A 6 -14.12 9.17 36.85
N THR A 7 -12.82 9.22 36.53
CA THR A 7 -12.24 8.39 35.46
C THR A 7 -11.36 7.35 36.14
N THR A 8 -11.72 6.07 36.04
CA THR A 8 -10.87 4.99 36.55
C THR A 8 -10.35 4.20 35.36
N ALA A 9 -9.03 4.20 35.15
CA ALA A 9 -8.35 3.38 34.16
C ALA A 9 -7.52 2.32 34.88
N THR A 10 -7.84 1.05 34.71
CA THR A 10 -7.01 -0.07 35.16
C THR A 10 -6.19 -0.57 33.98
N LEU A 11 -4.87 -0.46 34.06
CA LEU A 11 -3.92 -1.04 33.12
C LEU A 11 -3.49 -2.42 33.64
N SER A 12 -3.84 -3.49 32.93
CA SER A 12 -3.25 -4.82 33.14
C SER A 12 -2.12 -5.05 32.14
N HIS A 13 -0.91 -5.29 32.65
CA HIS A 13 0.26 -5.65 31.84
C HIS A 13 0.19 -7.15 31.47
N SER A 14 -0.17 -7.46 30.22
CA SER A 14 0.20 -8.71 29.54
C SER A 14 0.16 -8.51 28.03
N GLY A 15 1.22 -8.94 27.34
CA GLY A 15 1.52 -8.62 25.94
C GLY A 15 0.64 -9.31 24.89
N GLN A 16 -0.59 -8.82 24.73
CA GLN A 16 -1.48 -9.03 23.58
C GLN A 16 -2.22 -7.70 23.32
N PRO A 17 -2.61 -7.34 22.08
CA PRO A 17 -3.39 -6.14 21.83
C PRO A 17 -4.81 -6.36 22.37
N SER A 18 -5.07 -5.95 23.60
CA SER A 18 -6.41 -5.95 24.18
C SER A 18 -7.17 -4.71 23.72
N VAL A 19 -8.41 -4.90 23.28
CA VAL A 19 -9.35 -3.81 23.03
C VAL A 19 -9.58 -3.10 24.37
N SER A 20 -9.07 -1.87 24.51
CA SER A 20 -9.34 -1.06 25.68
C SER A 20 -10.79 -0.55 25.60
N SER A 21 -11.70 -1.21 26.30
CA SER A 21 -13.03 -0.68 26.54
C SER A 21 -12.93 0.45 27.58
N ILE A 22 -12.95 1.70 27.10
CA ILE A 22 -13.02 2.87 27.99
C ILE A 22 -14.49 3.07 28.35
N SER A 23 -14.91 2.61 29.53
CA SER A 23 -16.24 2.93 30.07
C SER A 23 -16.20 4.27 30.78
N SER A 24 -16.88 5.29 30.26
CA SER A 24 -17.15 6.53 30.98
C SER A 24 -18.56 6.46 31.57
N THR A 25 -18.68 6.66 32.88
CA THR A 25 -19.98 6.65 33.57
C THR A 25 -20.35 8.09 33.91
N ALA A 26 -21.37 8.63 33.25
CA ALA A 26 -21.96 9.91 33.65
C ALA A 26 -23.21 9.62 34.49
N SER A 27 -23.24 10.11 35.73
CA SER A 27 -24.44 10.08 36.57
C SER A 27 -25.09 11.45 36.55
N ILE A 28 -26.36 11.52 36.13
CA ILE A 28 -27.12 12.77 36.07
C ILE A 28 -28.41 12.60 36.88
N SER A 29 -28.62 13.50 37.83
CA SER A 29 -29.86 13.60 38.61
C SER A 29 -30.67 14.81 38.16
N TYR A 30 -31.94 14.60 37.79
CA TYR A 30 -32.85 15.67 37.35
C TYR A 30 -34.11 15.75 38.22
N PRO A 31 -34.63 16.96 38.49
CA PRO A 31 -36.03 17.15 38.88
C PRO A 31 -36.96 17.07 37.66
N ARG A 32 -38.22 16.68 37.88
CA ARG A 32 -39.23 16.40 36.84
C ARG A 32 -39.48 17.62 35.93
N SER A 33 -39.04 17.56 34.68
CA SER A 33 -39.55 18.40 33.59
C SER A 33 -39.35 17.71 32.24
N SER A 34 -40.34 17.87 31.35
CA SER A 34 -40.45 17.22 30.05
C SER A 34 -39.82 18.06 28.94
N SER A 35 -38.53 17.89 28.71
CA SER A 35 -37.84 18.46 27.54
C SER A 35 -36.83 17.47 26.96
N LEU A 36 -36.74 17.43 25.62
CA LEU A 36 -35.77 16.64 24.88
C LEU A 36 -34.37 17.20 25.16
N HIS A 37 -33.49 16.40 25.77
CA HIS A 37 -32.12 16.83 26.09
C HIS A 37 -31.10 16.11 25.21
N ILE A 38 -30.28 16.89 24.52
CA ILE A 38 -29.07 16.41 23.84
C ILE A 38 -27.97 16.33 24.90
N VAL A 39 -27.46 15.12 25.16
CA VAL A 39 -26.28 14.95 26.01
C VAL A 39 -25.05 14.98 25.11
N THR A 40 -24.23 16.00 25.27
CA THR A 40 -22.94 16.12 24.59
C THR A 40 -21.85 15.69 25.55
N VAL A 41 -21.13 14.62 25.23
CA VAL A 41 -19.98 14.16 26.01
C VAL A 41 -18.72 14.63 25.29
N PRO A 42 -17.98 15.62 25.81
CA PRO A 42 -16.71 16.01 25.21
C PRO A 42 -15.66 14.92 25.44
N TRP A 43 -14.91 14.57 24.42
CA TRP A 43 -13.78 13.66 24.54
C TRP A 43 -12.54 14.27 23.86
N LYS A 44 -11.38 14.12 24.50
CA LYS A 44 -10.11 14.70 24.06
C LYS A 44 -9.22 13.62 23.45
N ARG A 45 -8.90 13.78 22.16
CA ARG A 45 -7.94 12.97 21.41
C ARG A 45 -6.65 13.77 21.18
N SER A 46 -5.55 13.12 20.77
CA SER A 46 -4.26 13.79 20.49
C SER A 46 -4.30 14.73 19.28
N ASP A 47 -5.35 14.64 18.45
CA ASP A 47 -5.54 15.31 17.16
C ASP A 47 -6.74 16.30 17.14
N GLY A 48 -7.39 16.59 18.27
CA GLY A 48 -8.43 17.64 18.41
C GLY A 48 -9.77 17.16 19.00
N TYR A 49 -10.69 18.12 19.25
CA TYR A 49 -12.01 17.87 19.86
C TYR A 49 -13.09 17.60 18.80
N ARG A 50 -13.89 16.55 18.99
CA ARG A 50 -15.19 16.38 18.32
C ARG A 50 -16.28 16.07 19.35
N ALA A 51 -17.47 16.61 19.13
CA ALA A 51 -18.65 16.39 19.97
C ALA A 51 -19.57 15.33 19.36
N PHE A 52 -19.96 14.32 20.13
CA PHE A 52 -21.08 13.43 19.78
C PHE A 52 -22.36 13.93 20.47
N SER A 53 -23.45 13.97 19.71
CA SER A 53 -24.80 14.31 20.19
C SER A 53 -25.70 13.10 20.01
N THR A 54 -26.14 12.48 21.11
CA THR A 54 -27.19 11.46 21.11
C THR A 54 -28.50 12.06 21.61
N LYS A 55 -29.61 11.82 20.90
CA LYS A 55 -30.97 12.14 21.36
C LYS A 55 -31.49 10.99 22.22
N LEU A 56 -31.78 11.25 23.49
CA LEU A 56 -32.49 10.33 24.37
C LEU A 56 -33.97 10.70 24.41
N ASN A 57 -34.86 9.73 24.19
CA ASN A 57 -36.30 9.90 24.32
C ASN A 57 -36.75 9.27 25.64
N MET A 58 -37.01 10.09 26.66
CA MET A 58 -37.41 9.61 27.99
C MET A 58 -38.94 9.66 28.13
N ASN A 59 -39.59 8.50 28.22
CA ASN A 59 -41.00 8.41 28.63
C ASN A 59 -41.13 8.59 30.16
N GLN A 60 -42.18 9.29 30.61
CA GLN A 60 -42.42 9.77 31.98
C GLN A 60 -42.67 8.68 33.03
N ARG A 61 -41.72 7.76 33.25
CA ARG A 61 -41.68 6.96 34.48
C ARG A 61 -40.41 7.29 35.24
N SER A 62 -40.58 7.59 36.52
CA SER A 62 -39.51 7.92 37.46
C SER A 62 -38.56 6.73 37.62
N TYR A 63 -37.51 6.67 36.82
CA TYR A 63 -36.43 5.69 36.99
C TYR A 63 -35.38 6.25 37.94
N LYS A 64 -35.30 5.67 39.16
CA LYS A 64 -34.06 5.68 39.95
C LYS A 64 -33.19 4.55 39.41
N GLY A 65 -32.34 4.84 38.43
CA GLY A 65 -31.42 3.87 37.85
C GLY A 65 -30.26 4.57 37.17
N SER A 66 -29.05 4.01 37.33
CA SER A 66 -27.88 4.41 36.55
C SER A 66 -28.09 3.97 35.11
N LEU A 67 -28.13 4.93 34.18
CA LEU A 67 -28.18 4.64 32.75
C LEU A 67 -26.75 4.37 32.28
N LYS A 68 -26.42 3.11 32.01
CA LYS A 68 -25.18 2.76 31.30
C LYS A 68 -25.38 3.06 29.82
N VAL A 69 -24.85 4.17 29.36
CA VAL A 69 -24.69 4.44 27.92
C VAL A 69 -23.40 3.76 27.47
N THR A 70 -23.50 2.57 26.90
CA THR A 70 -22.39 1.95 26.19
C THR A 70 -22.31 2.57 24.80
N CYS A 71 -21.35 3.47 24.61
CA CYS A 71 -20.93 3.86 23.26
C CYS A 71 -20.06 2.72 22.73
N GLU A 72 -20.64 1.81 21.94
CA GLU A 72 -19.85 1.00 21.03
C GLU A 72 -19.35 1.95 19.96
N SER A 73 -18.12 2.44 20.13
CA SER A 73 -17.41 3.01 19.00
C SER A 73 -17.17 1.87 18.03
N THR A 74 -18.06 1.71 17.04
CA THR A 74 -17.64 1.11 15.79
C THR A 74 -16.54 2.05 15.31
N LEU A 75 -15.28 1.69 15.55
CA LEU A 75 -14.17 2.27 14.82
C LEU A 75 -14.57 2.02 13.37
N ASN A 76 -15.09 3.04 12.69
CA ASN A 76 -14.99 3.11 11.26
C ASN A 76 -13.49 3.04 11.03
N MET A 77 -13.00 1.82 10.80
CA MET A 77 -11.66 1.55 10.34
C MET A 77 -11.63 2.21 8.98
N ALA A 78 -11.29 3.50 8.95
CA ALA A 78 -10.88 4.16 7.73
C ALA A 78 -9.82 3.22 7.16
N ALA A 79 -10.10 2.67 5.96
CA ALA A 79 -9.30 1.61 5.36
C ALA A 79 -7.82 2.00 5.48
N SER A 80 -7.06 1.28 6.31
CA SER A 80 -5.65 1.60 6.52
C SER A 80 -4.93 1.36 5.21
N THR A 81 -4.15 2.34 4.79
CA THR A 81 -3.18 2.14 3.71
C THR A 81 -2.09 1.24 4.25
N GLU A 82 -1.94 0.09 3.62
CA GLU A 82 -0.93 -0.91 3.94
C GLU A 82 0.27 -0.71 3.03
N TRP A 83 1.46 -0.93 3.59
CA TRP A 83 2.73 -0.83 2.89
C TRP A 83 3.46 -2.16 2.95
N MET A 84 4.10 -2.54 1.85
CA MET A 84 4.99 -3.69 1.77
C MET A 84 6.15 -3.33 0.86
N GLN A 85 7.37 -3.72 1.24
CA GLN A 85 8.52 -3.64 0.38
C GLN A 85 9.24 -4.98 0.33
N LYS A 86 9.63 -5.41 -0.86
CA LYS A 86 10.32 -6.69 -1.08
C LYS A 86 11.36 -6.52 -2.18
N THR A 87 12.55 -7.07 -1.97
CA THR A 87 13.56 -7.17 -3.02
C THR A 87 13.66 -8.63 -3.47
N PHE A 88 13.70 -8.85 -4.77
CA PHE A 88 13.89 -10.17 -5.37
C PHE A 88 14.86 -10.10 -6.54
N SER A 89 15.36 -11.26 -6.95
CA SER A 89 16.28 -11.39 -8.08
C SER A 89 15.60 -12.12 -9.23
N LEU A 90 15.70 -11.54 -10.42
CA LEU A 90 15.44 -12.19 -11.68
C LEU A 90 16.62 -13.09 -12.07
N PRO A 91 16.39 -14.18 -12.82
CA PRO A 91 17.48 -14.94 -13.41
C PRO A 91 18.29 -14.06 -14.39
N PRO A 92 19.52 -14.46 -14.75
CA PRO A 92 20.26 -13.77 -15.79
C PRO A 92 19.53 -13.89 -17.13
N PHE A 93 19.44 -12.75 -17.84
CA PHE A 93 18.94 -12.69 -19.21
C PHE A 93 20.11 -12.37 -20.15
N LYS A 94 20.00 -12.81 -21.40
CA LYS A 94 20.87 -12.28 -22.46
C LYS A 94 20.47 -10.85 -22.77
N ARG A 95 21.35 -10.10 -23.42
CA ARG A 95 20.98 -8.80 -24.02
C ARG A 95 19.66 -8.87 -24.77
N GLY A 96 18.83 -7.84 -24.59
CA GLY A 96 17.56 -7.68 -25.27
C GLY A 96 16.43 -7.23 -24.34
N CYS A 97 15.24 -7.12 -24.93
CA CYS A 97 14.02 -6.80 -24.21
C CYS A 97 13.27 -8.09 -23.80
N HIS A 98 12.86 -8.19 -22.55
CA HIS A 98 12.26 -9.41 -21.98
C HIS A 98 10.98 -9.10 -21.22
N ILE A 99 9.89 -9.80 -21.52
CA ILE A 99 8.64 -9.67 -20.75
C ILE A 99 8.79 -10.42 -19.43
N ILE A 100 8.86 -9.68 -18.31
CA ILE A 100 9.12 -10.23 -16.98
C ILE A 100 7.89 -10.27 -16.06
N THR A 101 6.72 -9.89 -16.57
CA THR A 101 5.47 -9.77 -15.76
C THR A 101 5.19 -11.01 -14.91
N ARG A 102 5.37 -12.21 -15.47
CA ARG A 102 5.17 -13.48 -14.76
C ARG A 102 6.17 -13.68 -13.62
N TYR A 103 7.46 -13.38 -13.84
CA TYR A 103 8.49 -13.48 -12.81
C TYR A 103 8.18 -12.60 -11.59
N ILE A 104 7.61 -11.41 -11.83
CA ILE A 104 7.22 -10.49 -10.75
C ILE A 104 6.06 -11.09 -9.94
N TYR A 105 5.05 -11.67 -10.58
CA TYR A 105 3.96 -12.35 -9.87
C TYR A 105 4.43 -13.55 -9.05
N GLU A 106 5.36 -14.35 -9.59
CA GLU A 106 5.94 -15.49 -8.88
C GLU A 106 6.78 -15.04 -7.68
N ALA A 107 7.52 -13.94 -7.81
CA ALA A 107 8.34 -13.39 -6.74
C ALA A 107 7.52 -12.64 -5.67
N VAL A 108 6.35 -12.10 -6.03
CA VAL A 108 5.53 -11.22 -5.18
C VAL A 108 4.06 -11.67 -5.18
N PRO A 109 3.75 -12.90 -4.71
CA PRO A 109 2.36 -13.38 -4.63
C PRO A 109 1.48 -12.51 -3.70
N GLU A 110 2.09 -11.73 -2.81
CA GLU A 110 1.41 -10.87 -1.85
C GLU A 110 0.62 -9.73 -2.50
N ILE A 111 0.90 -9.38 -3.77
CA ILE A 111 0.07 -8.44 -4.55
C ILE A 111 -1.41 -8.85 -4.56
N SER A 112 -1.69 -10.15 -4.51
CA SER A 112 -3.05 -10.71 -4.48
C SER A 112 -3.86 -10.28 -3.25
N GLN A 113 -3.19 -9.81 -2.19
CA GLN A 113 -3.80 -9.33 -0.96
C GLN A 113 -4.31 -7.88 -1.07
N PHE A 114 -3.89 -7.13 -2.09
CA PHE A 114 -4.29 -5.73 -2.28
C PHE A 114 -5.58 -5.64 -3.11
N GLU A 115 -6.55 -4.84 -2.66
CA GLU A 115 -7.78 -4.55 -3.40
C GLU A 115 -7.56 -3.41 -4.41
N VAL A 116 -6.89 -2.35 -3.97
CA VAL A 116 -6.55 -1.17 -4.79
C VAL A 116 -5.27 -0.55 -4.25
N GLY A 117 -4.41 -0.06 -5.14
CA GLY A 117 -3.14 0.52 -4.72
C GLY A 117 -2.22 0.90 -5.86
N LEU A 118 -0.95 1.11 -5.53
CA LEU A 118 0.16 1.32 -6.45
C LEU A 118 1.27 0.30 -6.15
N ALA A 119 1.95 -0.11 -7.22
CA ALA A 119 3.16 -0.90 -7.16
C ALA A 119 4.29 -0.10 -7.83
N ASN A 120 5.27 0.33 -7.03
CA ASN A 120 6.51 0.86 -7.54
C ASN A 120 7.52 -0.28 -7.71
N LEU A 121 8.07 -0.43 -8.91
CA LEU A 121 9.16 -1.34 -9.24
C LEU A 121 10.40 -0.50 -9.51
N PHE A 122 11.50 -0.79 -8.83
CA PHE A 122 12.77 -0.11 -9.02
C PHE A 122 13.88 -1.14 -9.27
N ILE A 123 14.54 -1.07 -10.42
CA ILE A 123 15.68 -1.94 -10.71
C ILE A 123 16.94 -1.39 -10.02
N LEU A 124 17.66 -2.25 -9.30
CA LEU A 124 18.85 -1.88 -8.54
C LEU A 124 20.13 -2.02 -9.39
N HIS A 125 20.08 -1.55 -10.63
CA HIS A 125 21.14 -1.68 -11.63
C HIS A 125 21.18 -0.43 -12.52
N THR A 126 22.37 -0.06 -12.99
CA THR A 126 22.61 1.13 -13.83
C THR A 126 22.80 0.80 -15.31
N SER A 127 22.91 -0.49 -15.66
CA SER A 127 23.11 -1.01 -17.02
C SER A 127 21.92 -1.86 -17.52
N ALA A 128 20.77 -1.79 -16.84
CA ALA A 128 19.51 -2.41 -17.24
C ALA A 128 18.36 -1.47 -16.88
N SER A 129 17.20 -1.63 -17.53
CA SER A 129 16.04 -0.75 -17.34
C SER A 129 14.72 -1.49 -17.28
N LEU A 130 13.69 -0.80 -16.81
CA LEU A 130 12.31 -1.31 -16.76
C LEU A 130 11.41 -0.45 -17.64
N THR A 131 10.57 -1.08 -18.45
CA THR A 131 9.56 -0.39 -19.28
C THR A 131 8.24 -1.15 -19.33
N ILE A 132 7.20 -0.53 -19.87
CA ILE A 132 5.92 -1.18 -20.17
C ILE A 132 5.68 -1.03 -21.67
N ASN A 133 5.49 -2.15 -22.36
CA ASN A 133 5.24 -2.17 -23.80
C ASN A 133 4.37 -3.38 -24.18
N GLU A 134 4.16 -3.61 -25.48
CA GLU A 134 3.36 -4.71 -26.01
C GLU A 134 3.79 -6.08 -25.45
N ASN A 135 2.87 -7.03 -25.25
CA ASN A 135 3.18 -8.38 -24.77
C ASN A 135 2.63 -9.51 -25.66
N ALA A 136 2.14 -9.18 -26.86
CA ALA A 136 1.46 -10.12 -27.73
C ALA A 136 2.34 -10.66 -28.84
N SER A 137 3.08 -9.79 -29.53
CA SER A 137 4.02 -10.21 -30.56
C SER A 137 5.42 -10.49 -29.98
N SER A 138 6.03 -11.58 -30.42
CA SER A 138 7.43 -11.91 -30.14
C SER A 138 8.42 -11.01 -30.87
N ASP A 139 7.97 -10.30 -31.90
CA ASP A 139 8.85 -9.46 -32.73
C ASP A 139 9.09 -8.10 -32.08
N VAL A 140 8.13 -7.57 -31.31
CA VAL A 140 8.24 -6.25 -30.66
C VAL A 140 9.47 -6.18 -29.75
N PRO A 141 9.78 -7.16 -28.88
CA PRO A 141 11.03 -7.14 -28.11
C PRO A 141 12.31 -7.16 -28.97
N LEU A 142 12.29 -7.83 -30.12
CA LEU A 142 13.42 -7.91 -31.04
C LEU A 142 13.64 -6.56 -31.75
N ASP A 143 12.57 -5.99 -32.31
CA ASP A 143 12.59 -4.69 -32.98
C ASP A 143 13.00 -3.56 -32.03
N MET A 144 12.55 -3.64 -30.78
CA MET A 144 12.94 -2.69 -29.74
C MET A 144 14.44 -2.76 -29.43
N GLU A 145 15.01 -3.96 -29.35
CA GLU A 145 16.46 -4.14 -29.17
C GLU A 145 17.24 -3.60 -30.38
N ASP A 146 16.79 -3.91 -31.60
CA ASP A 146 17.39 -3.40 -32.84
C ASP A 146 17.31 -1.86 -32.93
N ALA A 147 16.21 -1.27 -32.48
CA ALA A 147 16.06 0.18 -32.39
C ALA A 147 17.03 0.77 -31.36
N LEU A 148 17.13 0.20 -30.16
CA LEU A 148 18.05 0.64 -29.12
C LEU A 148 19.52 0.56 -29.57
N ASN A 149 19.90 -0.50 -30.29
CA ASN A 149 21.24 -0.66 -30.85
C ASN A 149 21.56 0.34 -31.97
N ARG A 150 20.56 0.80 -32.73
CA ARG A 150 20.75 1.88 -33.72
C ARG A 150 20.87 3.26 -33.06
N ILE A 151 20.09 3.51 -32.00
CA ILE A 151 20.07 4.81 -31.30
C ILE A 151 21.33 4.98 -30.45
N VAL A 152 21.73 3.94 -29.73
CA VAL A 152 22.91 3.92 -28.85
C VAL A 152 23.82 2.76 -29.28
N PRO A 153 24.59 2.96 -30.38
CA PRO A 153 25.45 1.92 -30.91
C PRO A 153 26.62 1.64 -29.98
N GLU A 154 27.07 0.38 -30.00
CA GLU A 154 28.27 -0.04 -29.30
C GLU A 154 29.55 0.47 -29.95
N GLY A 155 30.65 0.39 -29.20
CA GLY A 155 32.01 0.60 -29.70
C GLY A 155 32.71 1.80 -29.07
N ASN A 156 33.74 2.28 -29.75
CA ASN A 156 34.71 3.26 -29.22
C ASN A 156 34.24 4.72 -29.23
N ASN A 157 32.93 4.94 -29.27
CA ASN A 157 32.33 6.27 -29.26
C ASN A 157 32.31 6.89 -27.85
N TYR A 158 32.61 6.08 -26.83
CA TYR A 158 32.49 6.45 -25.42
C TYR A 158 33.81 6.37 -24.69
N ARG A 159 33.95 7.21 -23.65
CA ARG A 159 35.14 7.24 -22.79
C ARG A 159 35.16 6.11 -21.76
N HIS A 160 33.98 5.66 -21.32
CA HIS A 160 33.84 4.60 -20.32
C HIS A 160 33.69 3.27 -21.03
N LEU A 161 34.67 2.38 -20.83
CA LEU A 161 34.78 1.06 -21.47
C LEU A 161 35.29 0.02 -20.46
N ASP A 162 35.10 0.29 -19.17
CA ASP A 162 35.77 -0.43 -18.08
C ASP A 162 35.36 -1.91 -18.06
N GLU A 163 34.13 -2.21 -18.47
CA GLU A 163 33.60 -3.56 -18.56
C GLU A 163 33.32 -4.05 -20.01
N GLY A 164 33.83 -3.35 -21.03
CA GLY A 164 33.70 -3.73 -22.44
C GLY A 164 32.99 -2.68 -23.32
N TYR A 165 32.83 -3.00 -24.61
CA TYR A 165 32.21 -2.09 -25.59
C TYR A 165 30.71 -1.88 -25.40
N ASP A 166 30.06 -2.77 -24.63
CA ASP A 166 28.64 -2.70 -24.28
C ASP A 166 28.36 -1.83 -23.04
N ASP A 167 29.41 -1.45 -22.30
CA ASP A 167 29.29 -0.89 -20.95
C ASP A 167 28.63 0.50 -20.92
N MET A 168 29.26 1.51 -21.52
CA MET A 168 28.66 2.84 -21.60
C MET A 168 27.34 2.88 -22.40
N PRO A 169 27.21 2.20 -23.56
CA PRO A 169 25.92 2.10 -24.24
C PRO A 169 24.79 1.60 -23.32
N ALA A 170 25.07 0.61 -22.47
CA ALA A 170 24.09 0.10 -21.52
C ALA A 170 23.66 1.15 -20.49
N HIS A 171 24.59 1.96 -19.98
CA HIS A 171 24.27 3.08 -19.10
C HIS A 171 23.43 4.17 -19.78
N VAL A 172 23.73 4.50 -21.03
CA VAL A 172 22.95 5.47 -21.82
C VAL A 172 21.53 4.94 -22.04
N LYS A 173 21.38 3.70 -22.54
CA LYS A 173 20.06 3.07 -22.76
C LYS A 173 19.27 2.98 -21.46
N ALA A 174 19.92 2.61 -20.34
CA ALA A 174 19.26 2.54 -19.04
C ALA A 174 18.76 3.92 -18.56
N SER A 175 19.56 4.97 -18.77
CA SER A 175 19.18 6.35 -18.42
C SER A 175 18.04 6.89 -19.27
N MET A 176 17.98 6.50 -20.56
CA MET A 176 16.90 6.89 -21.48
C MET A 176 15.57 6.21 -21.14
N MET A 177 15.62 4.91 -20.84
CA MET A 177 14.42 4.09 -20.60
C MET A 177 13.89 4.22 -19.17
N GLY A 178 14.78 4.42 -18.19
CA GLY A 178 14.45 4.60 -16.79
C GLY A 178 14.61 3.33 -15.94
N CYS A 179 14.86 3.54 -14.65
CA CYS A 179 15.08 2.48 -13.67
C CYS A 179 13.81 2.13 -12.85
N SER A 180 12.69 2.81 -13.07
CA SER A 180 11.51 2.66 -12.24
C SER A 180 10.20 2.69 -13.01
N LEU A 181 9.22 1.96 -12.48
CA LEU A 181 7.84 1.94 -12.95
C LEU A 181 6.91 2.10 -11.75
N THR A 182 5.84 2.88 -11.90
CA THR A 182 4.74 2.94 -10.93
C THR A 182 3.47 2.49 -11.62
N ILE A 183 2.90 1.38 -11.15
CA ILE A 183 1.82 0.65 -11.83
C ILE A 183 0.61 0.57 -10.89
N PRO A 184 -0.60 0.90 -11.34
CA PRO A 184 -1.79 0.72 -10.51
C PRO A 184 -2.05 -0.75 -10.19
N VAL A 185 -2.54 -1.03 -9.00
CA VAL A 185 -2.97 -2.35 -8.55
C VAL A 185 -4.48 -2.32 -8.37
N THR A 186 -5.17 -3.33 -8.90
CA THR A 186 -6.62 -3.47 -8.77
C THR A 186 -6.99 -4.93 -8.65
N ALA A 187 -7.85 -5.28 -7.70
CA ALA A 187 -8.30 -6.64 -7.43
C ALA A 187 -7.17 -7.68 -7.23
N GLY A 188 -6.00 -7.23 -6.79
CA GLY A 188 -4.84 -8.08 -6.49
C GLY A 188 -3.95 -8.40 -7.69
N ARG A 189 -4.01 -7.57 -8.74
CA ARG A 189 -3.18 -7.69 -9.94
C ARG A 189 -2.71 -6.31 -10.41
N PHE A 190 -1.64 -6.28 -11.18
CA PHE A 190 -1.25 -5.09 -11.95
C PHE A 190 -2.38 -4.72 -12.91
N HIS A 191 -2.80 -3.47 -12.90
CA HIS A 191 -3.81 -2.92 -13.78
C HIS A 191 -3.15 -2.42 -15.07
N LEU A 192 -2.78 -3.38 -15.92
CA LEU A 192 -2.20 -3.13 -17.24
C LEU A 192 -3.29 -3.20 -18.32
N GLY A 193 -3.10 -2.46 -19.41
CA GLY A 193 -3.89 -2.65 -20.62
C GLY A 193 -3.71 -4.05 -21.20
N ILE A 194 -4.63 -4.50 -22.07
CA ILE A 194 -4.64 -5.87 -22.60
C ILE A 194 -3.34 -6.26 -23.32
N TRP A 195 -2.67 -5.28 -23.93
CA TRP A 195 -1.41 -5.46 -24.64
C TRP A 195 -0.20 -5.10 -23.79
N GLN A 196 -0.37 -4.56 -22.58
CA GLN A 196 0.77 -4.09 -21.80
C GLN A 196 1.38 -5.22 -20.97
N GLY A 197 2.70 -5.36 -21.07
CA GLY A 197 3.53 -6.17 -20.20
C GLY A 197 4.66 -5.36 -19.60
N ILE A 198 5.10 -5.76 -18.41
CA ILE A 198 6.29 -5.23 -17.74
C ILE A 198 7.52 -5.90 -18.33
N TRP A 199 8.47 -5.10 -18.79
CA TRP A 199 9.68 -5.52 -19.47
C TRP A 199 10.94 -5.23 -18.65
N LEU A 200 11.90 -6.15 -18.69
CA LEU A 200 13.31 -5.91 -18.39
C LEU A 200 14.03 -5.68 -19.72
N ASN A 201 14.70 -4.55 -19.88
CA ASN A 201 15.64 -4.37 -20.98
C ASN A 201 17.05 -4.59 -20.42
N GLU A 202 17.63 -5.73 -20.79
CA GLU A 202 19.00 -6.11 -20.47
C GLU A 202 19.92 -5.53 -21.54
N HIS A 203 20.74 -4.55 -21.18
CA HIS A 203 21.56 -3.84 -22.17
C HIS A 203 22.97 -4.40 -22.27
N ARG A 204 23.38 -5.31 -21.38
CA ARG A 204 24.70 -5.94 -21.39
C ARG A 204 24.63 -7.34 -21.98
N ASP A 205 25.68 -7.76 -22.68
CA ASP A 205 25.77 -9.14 -23.17
C ASP A 205 25.88 -10.14 -22.03
N TYR A 206 26.51 -9.72 -20.93
CA TYR A 206 26.76 -10.52 -19.72
C TYR A 206 26.33 -9.78 -18.44
N GLY A 207 25.06 -9.38 -18.36
CA GLY A 207 24.53 -8.58 -17.24
C GLY A 207 24.33 -9.30 -15.90
N GLY A 208 24.32 -10.64 -15.91
CA GLY A 208 24.06 -11.44 -14.71
C GLY A 208 22.62 -11.31 -14.17
N PRO A 209 22.33 -11.79 -12.95
CA PRO A 209 21.01 -11.67 -12.35
C PRO A 209 20.68 -10.22 -11.99
N ARG A 210 19.45 -9.78 -12.28
CA ARG A 210 18.98 -8.42 -11.98
C ARG A 210 18.11 -8.39 -10.74
N ARG A 211 18.30 -7.39 -9.89
CA ARG A 211 17.56 -7.22 -8.63
C ARG A 211 16.52 -6.13 -8.80
N ILE A 212 15.32 -6.38 -8.33
CA ILE A 212 14.21 -5.43 -8.34
C ILE A 212 13.70 -5.27 -6.92
N CYS A 213 13.55 -4.02 -6.49
CA CYS A 213 12.80 -3.66 -5.30
C CYS A 213 11.38 -3.31 -5.71
N ILE A 214 10.39 -4.00 -5.15
CA ILE A 214 8.98 -3.62 -5.27
C ILE A 214 8.52 -2.98 -3.97
N THR A 215 7.80 -1.87 -4.08
CA THR A 215 7.03 -1.27 -2.99
C THR A 215 5.55 -1.27 -3.37
N LEU A 216 4.73 -1.94 -2.58
CA LEU A 216 3.27 -1.96 -2.69
C LEU A 216 2.68 -1.04 -1.63
N GLU A 217 1.80 -0.15 -2.06
CA GLU A 217 0.99 0.68 -1.16
C GLU A 217 -0.48 0.57 -1.57
N GLY A 218 -1.38 0.48 -0.59
CA GLY A 218 -2.81 0.52 -0.88
C GLY A 218 -3.68 -0.17 0.15
N LYS A 219 -4.96 -0.34 -0.19
CA LYS A 219 -5.94 -1.02 0.66
C LYS A 219 -5.83 -2.52 0.45
N LYS A 220 -5.62 -3.30 1.52
CA LYS A 220 -5.73 -4.76 1.48
C LYS A 220 -7.19 -5.21 1.40
N LYS A 221 -7.41 -6.38 0.80
CA LYS A 221 -8.69 -7.10 0.82
C LYS A 221 -9.05 -7.40 2.28
N ALA A 222 -10.34 -7.27 2.62
CA ALA A 222 -10.83 -7.67 3.93
C ALA A 222 -10.54 -9.16 4.17
N ASP A 223 -10.06 -9.52 5.37
CA ASP A 223 -9.85 -10.92 5.71
C ASP A 223 -11.22 -11.61 5.83
N THR A 224 -11.54 -12.51 4.89
CA THR A 224 -12.79 -13.26 4.88
C THR A 224 -12.69 -14.59 5.63
N ARG A 225 -11.57 -14.89 6.30
CA ARG A 225 -11.44 -16.12 7.08
C ARG A 225 -12.29 -16.01 8.34
N LYS A 226 -13.39 -16.77 8.38
CA LYS A 226 -14.11 -17.03 9.63
C LYS A 226 -13.28 -18.02 10.45
N TYR A 227 -12.68 -17.55 11.54
CA TYR A 227 -12.17 -18.44 12.56
C TYR A 227 -13.39 -18.97 13.35
N THR A 228 -13.77 -20.22 13.07
CA THR A 228 -14.74 -21.00 13.87
C THR A 228 -14.02 -21.80 14.94
#